data_AF-A0A7C6KNM3-F1
#
_entry.id   AF-A0A7C6KNM3-F1
#
_cell.length_a   1.000
_cell.length_b   1.000
_cell.length_c   1.000
_cell.angle_alpha   90.00
_cell.angle_beta   90.00
_cell.angle_gamma   90.00
#
_symmetry.space_group_name_H-M   'P 1'
#
loop_
_entity.id
_entity.type
_entity.pdbx_description
1 polymer ?
#
loop_
_entity_poly.entity_id
_entity_poly.type
_entity_poly.pdbx_seq_one_letter_code
_entity_poly.pdbx_strand_id
1 'polypeptide(L)'
;MRGGKSRRALWQALGFVLSNSYFFKFLKYIPCPALNCYACPAANFACPIGTLQHFAVIRRIPLFTLGILGAVGSLFGRGACGWICPVGGLQELLYKAPVRKIHVSNRFSFLRFIVLAVLVFIIPFFTLEPWFSKLCFVGTLEAGIPLALGDQRIRALIGPFFWLKIGITAALMGLMLFMKRPFCRFICPLGAIYSPFNRVAPGFVTARTDLCTGCGECTRTCPMDLDVPREVNGLNCIRCRRCVGLCKALS
;
A
#
# COMPACT_ATOMS: atom_id res chain seq x y z
N MET A 1 14.40 19.12 -14.53
CA MET A 1 13.49 18.79 -13.40
C MET A 1 13.21 17.28 -13.23
N ARG A 2 14.20 16.38 -13.41
CA ARG A 2 14.03 14.90 -13.30
C ARG A 2 14.27 14.32 -11.88
N GLY A 3 14.71 15.13 -10.91
CA GLY A 3 15.27 14.65 -9.63
C GLY A 3 14.28 13.99 -8.65
N GLY A 4 13.03 14.47 -8.56
CA GLY A 4 12.06 13.96 -7.56
C GLY A 4 11.47 12.58 -7.88
N LYS A 5 11.41 12.19 -9.17
CA LYS A 5 10.87 10.89 -9.60
C LYS A 5 11.88 9.75 -9.40
N SER A 6 13.16 10.04 -9.63
CA SER A 6 14.28 9.08 -9.50
C SER A 6 14.53 8.70 -8.04
N ARG A 7 14.58 9.68 -7.12
CA ARG A 7 14.85 9.41 -5.69
C ARG A 7 13.80 8.51 -5.04
N ARG A 8 12.51 8.66 -5.38
CA ARG A 8 11.44 7.86 -4.79
C ARG A 8 11.43 6.40 -5.28
N ALA A 9 11.76 6.19 -6.55
CA ALA A 9 11.92 4.83 -7.08
C ALA A 9 13.10 4.12 -6.40
N LEU A 10 14.19 4.84 -6.14
CA LEU A 10 15.33 4.33 -5.36
C LEU A 10 14.91 3.95 -3.94
N TRP A 11 14.18 4.82 -3.21
CA TRP A 11 13.69 4.48 -1.87
C TRP A 11 12.72 3.30 -1.84
N GLN A 12 11.88 3.14 -2.86
CA GLN A 12 10.98 1.98 -2.98
C GLN A 12 11.77 0.69 -3.29
N ALA A 13 12.82 0.78 -4.10
CA ALA A 13 13.71 -0.35 -4.38
C ALA A 13 14.53 -0.74 -3.14
N LEU A 14 15.09 0.23 -2.42
CA LEU A 14 15.75 -0.01 -1.12
C LEU A 14 14.75 -0.60 -0.11
N GLY A 15 13.54 -0.07 -0.05
CA GLY A 15 12.46 -0.61 0.78
C GLY A 15 12.11 -2.05 0.44
N PHE A 16 12.10 -2.42 -0.85
CA PHE A 16 11.93 -3.80 -1.29
C PHE A 16 13.08 -4.70 -0.81
N VAL A 17 14.33 -4.30 -1.04
CA VAL A 17 15.52 -5.09 -0.64
C VAL A 17 15.59 -5.25 0.88
N LEU A 18 15.32 -4.18 1.64
CA LEU A 18 15.30 -4.23 3.10
C LEU A 18 14.16 -5.11 3.62
N SER A 19 12.99 -5.05 2.99
CA SER A 19 11.84 -5.88 3.36
C SER A 19 12.01 -7.35 3.00
N ASN A 20 12.77 -7.64 1.93
CA ASN A 20 12.98 -8.96 1.34
C ASN A 20 14.48 -9.25 1.18
N SER A 21 15.16 -9.55 2.29
CA SER A 21 16.57 -9.96 2.30
C SER A 21 16.78 -11.06 3.32
N TYR A 22 17.78 -11.92 3.11
CA TYR A 22 18.09 -13.01 4.05
C TYR A 22 18.89 -12.55 5.28
N PHE A 23 19.38 -11.31 5.28
CA PHE A 23 20.37 -10.84 6.25
C PHE A 23 19.78 -10.49 7.63
N PHE A 24 18.54 -9.97 7.69
CA PHE A 24 17.95 -9.45 8.93
C PHE A 24 16.74 -10.26 9.42
N LYS A 25 16.85 -11.60 9.42
CA LYS A 25 15.74 -12.50 9.80
C LYS A 25 15.20 -12.29 11.22
N PHE A 26 15.98 -11.70 12.13
CA PHE A 26 15.52 -11.41 13.50
C PHE A 26 14.43 -10.32 13.54
N LEU A 27 14.31 -9.47 12.51
CA LEU A 27 13.29 -8.43 12.43
C LEU A 27 11.88 -8.98 12.14
N LYS A 28 11.74 -10.30 11.95
CA LYS A 28 10.49 -10.95 11.52
C LYS A 28 9.35 -10.80 12.54
N TYR A 29 9.67 -10.45 13.78
CA TYR A 29 8.71 -10.14 14.84
C TYR A 29 8.17 -8.71 14.79
N ILE A 30 8.82 -7.82 14.04
CA ILE A 30 8.42 -6.41 13.91
C ILE A 30 7.49 -6.27 12.70
N PRO A 31 6.30 -5.65 12.86
CA PRO A 31 5.40 -5.39 11.76
C PRO A 31 6.01 -4.38 10.78
N CYS A 32 5.98 -4.72 9.50
CA CYS A 32 6.51 -3.83 8.47
C CYS A 32 5.67 -2.53 8.41
N PRO A 33 6.29 -1.34 8.34
CA PRO A 33 5.56 -0.10 8.10
C PRO A 33 4.94 -0.04 6.70
N ALA A 34 5.30 -0.96 5.80
CA ALA A 34 4.73 -1.14 4.49
C ALA A 34 3.99 -2.48 4.36
N LEU A 35 3.27 -2.66 3.25
CA LEU A 35 2.62 -3.93 2.98
C LEU A 35 3.68 -4.94 2.51
N ASN A 36 3.86 -6.01 3.27
CA ASN A 36 4.80 -7.11 3.00
C ASN A 36 4.13 -8.46 3.32
N CYS A 37 4.56 -9.55 2.68
CA CYS A 37 4.04 -10.89 2.99
C CYS A 37 4.95 -11.67 3.94
N TYR A 38 4.42 -12.13 5.07
CA TYR A 38 5.14 -12.98 6.03
C TYR A 38 5.51 -14.36 5.46
N ALA A 39 4.72 -14.86 4.49
CA ALA A 39 4.92 -16.18 3.90
C ALA A 39 6.10 -16.22 2.92
N CYS A 40 6.65 -15.07 2.52
CA CYS A 40 7.84 -15.03 1.68
C CYS A 40 9.06 -15.50 2.49
N PRO A 41 9.86 -16.50 2.03
CA PRO A 41 11.03 -16.98 2.76
C PRO A 41 12.10 -15.89 3.00
N ALA A 42 12.15 -14.88 2.12
CA ALA A 42 13.06 -13.76 2.18
C ALA A 42 12.53 -12.58 3.03
N ALA A 43 11.31 -12.64 3.57
CA ALA A 43 10.74 -11.52 4.31
C ALA A 43 11.45 -11.30 5.66
N ASN A 44 11.95 -10.08 5.86
CA ASN A 44 12.56 -9.64 7.12
C ASN A 44 11.53 -9.15 8.14
N PHE A 45 10.31 -8.82 7.74
CA PHE A 45 9.29 -8.22 8.62
C PHE A 45 7.99 -9.00 8.60
N ALA A 46 7.22 -8.90 9.68
CA ALA A 46 5.85 -9.43 9.72
C ALA A 46 4.90 -8.63 8.83
N CYS A 47 3.87 -9.32 8.31
CA CYS A 47 2.76 -8.66 7.63
C CYS A 47 1.88 -7.97 8.67
N PRO A 48 1.80 -6.62 8.69
CA PRO A 48 1.01 -5.92 9.70
C PRO A 48 -0.47 -6.32 9.66
N ILE A 49 -1.02 -6.52 8.46
CA ILE A 49 -2.42 -6.92 8.27
C ILE A 49 -2.64 -8.37 8.70
N GLY A 50 -1.71 -9.28 8.35
CA GLY A 50 -1.79 -10.67 8.78
C GLY A 50 -1.74 -10.80 10.30
N THR A 51 -0.89 -10.01 10.97
CA THR A 51 -0.86 -9.94 12.43
C THR A 51 -2.18 -9.43 12.99
N LEU A 52 -2.74 -8.33 12.46
CA LEU A 52 -4.05 -7.84 12.89
C LEU A 52 -5.15 -8.90 12.74
N GLN A 53 -5.18 -9.64 11.63
CA GLN A 53 -6.15 -10.72 11.42
C GLN A 53 -5.97 -11.87 12.40
N HIS A 54 -4.74 -12.31 12.64
CA HIS A 54 -4.45 -13.36 13.61
C HIS A 54 -4.95 -12.98 15.01
N PHE A 55 -4.68 -11.74 15.42
CA PHE A 55 -5.16 -11.23 16.71
C PHE A 55 -6.69 -11.07 16.77
N ALA A 56 -7.34 -10.72 15.64
CA ALA A 56 -8.79 -10.70 15.53
C ALA A 56 -9.41 -12.11 15.69
N VAL A 57 -8.78 -13.14 15.12
CA VAL A 57 -9.21 -14.55 15.25
C VAL A 57 -9.15 -15.01 16.70
N ILE A 58 -8.05 -14.72 17.41
CA ILE A 58 -7.89 -15.09 18.84
C ILE A 58 -8.62 -14.13 19.80
N ARG A 59 -9.36 -13.15 19.27
CA ARG A 59 -10.11 -12.11 20.02
C ARG A 59 -9.26 -11.34 21.04
N ARG A 60 -7.98 -11.10 20.74
CA ARG A 60 -7.08 -10.29 21.58
C ARG A 60 -6.68 -9.02 20.85
N ILE A 61 -6.43 -7.97 21.61
CA ILE A 61 -6.01 -6.69 21.05
C ILE A 61 -4.50 -6.73 20.77
N PRO A 62 -4.05 -6.52 19.52
CA PRO A 62 -2.64 -6.48 19.17
C PRO A 62 -1.99 -5.14 19.54
N LEU A 63 -1.86 -4.84 20.83
CA LEU A 63 -1.34 -3.55 21.33
C LEU A 63 0.04 -3.21 20.75
N PHE A 64 0.94 -4.20 20.64
CA PHE A 64 2.27 -3.99 20.04
C PHE A 64 2.19 -3.59 18.56
N THR A 65 1.38 -4.29 17.76
CA THR A 65 1.21 -3.96 16.33
C THR A 65 0.52 -2.62 16.14
N LEU A 66 -0.53 -2.34 16.91
CA LEU A 66 -1.23 -1.06 16.87
C LEU A 66 -0.34 0.08 17.34
N GLY A 67 0.51 -0.13 18.35
CA GLY A 67 1.48 0.84 18.82
C GLY A 67 2.50 1.21 17.74
N ILE A 68 3.07 0.23 17.05
CA ILE A 68 4.05 0.49 15.97
C ILE A 68 3.38 1.15 14.76
N LEU A 69 2.23 0.64 14.29
CA LEU A 69 1.50 1.26 13.20
C LEU A 69 1.02 2.67 13.56
N GLY A 70 0.60 2.87 14.81
CA GLY A 70 0.23 4.17 15.37
C GLY A 70 1.40 5.14 15.38
N ALA A 71 2.57 4.72 15.87
CA ALA A 71 3.77 5.55 15.92
C ALA A 71 4.30 5.92 14.52
N VAL A 72 4.37 4.94 13.61
CA VAL A 72 4.75 5.19 12.21
C VAL A 72 3.73 6.09 11.53
N GLY A 73 2.44 5.84 11.77
CA GLY A 73 1.34 6.66 11.29
C GLY A 73 1.42 8.09 11.82
N SER A 74 1.61 8.31 13.11
CA SER A 74 1.68 9.65 13.70
C SER A 74 2.91 10.44 13.24
N LEU A 75 4.03 9.78 12.91
CA LEU A 75 5.24 10.46 12.45
C LEU A 75 5.25 10.70 10.93
N PHE A 76 4.78 9.74 10.14
CA PHE A 76 4.91 9.78 8.68
C PHE A 76 3.57 9.83 7.94
N GLY A 77 2.46 9.62 8.64
CA GLY A 77 1.13 9.45 8.07
C GLY A 77 1.12 8.29 7.07
N ARG A 78 0.51 8.55 5.93
CA ARG A 78 0.53 7.64 4.77
C ARG A 78 1.79 7.79 3.90
N GLY A 79 2.79 8.53 4.37
CA GLY A 79 4.09 8.72 3.72
C GLY A 79 4.86 7.41 3.52
N ALA A 80 4.73 6.45 4.44
CA ALA A 80 5.33 5.12 4.30
C ALA A 80 4.87 4.39 3.03
N CYS A 81 3.57 4.47 2.70
CA CYS A 81 3.01 3.95 1.44
C CYS A 81 3.52 4.70 0.20
N GLY A 82 3.96 5.95 0.40
CA GLY A 82 4.56 6.79 -0.61
C GLY A 82 6.00 6.37 -0.91
N TRP A 83 6.85 6.34 0.10
CA TRP A 83 8.31 6.30 -0.06
C TRP A 83 8.92 4.91 0.08
N ILE A 84 8.41 4.10 1.01
CA ILE A 84 9.05 2.83 1.41
C ILE A 84 8.36 1.64 0.75
N CYS A 85 7.03 1.71 0.59
CA CYS A 85 6.23 0.54 0.22
C CYS A 85 6.54 0.01 -1.20
N PRO A 86 6.99 -1.26 -1.34
CA PRO A 86 7.36 -1.84 -2.63
C PRO A 86 6.15 -2.00 -3.56
N VAL A 87 4.98 -2.33 -3.01
CA VAL A 87 3.70 -2.38 -3.75
C VAL A 87 3.36 -1.03 -4.40
N GLY A 88 3.69 0.08 -3.72
CA GLY A 88 3.53 1.40 -4.29
C GLY A 88 4.40 1.61 -5.52
N GLY A 89 5.65 1.14 -5.47
CA GLY A 89 6.60 1.18 -6.58
C GLY A 89 6.19 0.29 -7.75
N LEU A 90 5.74 -0.93 -7.46
CA LEU A 90 5.24 -1.88 -8.47
C LEU A 90 4.09 -1.28 -9.28
N GLN A 91 3.10 -0.66 -8.62
CA GLN A 91 2.00 0.01 -9.31
C GLN A 91 2.47 1.20 -10.16
N GLU A 92 3.45 1.98 -9.69
CA GLU A 92 4.02 3.09 -10.48
C GLU A 92 4.82 2.59 -11.67
N LEU A 93 5.47 1.43 -11.55
CA LEU A 93 6.19 0.78 -12.63
C LEU A 93 5.23 0.26 -13.71
N LEU A 94 4.20 -0.49 -13.31
CA LEU A 94 3.17 -1.02 -14.21
C LEU A 94 2.41 0.09 -14.95
N TYR A 95 2.12 1.20 -14.26
CA TYR A 95 1.46 2.34 -14.88
C TYR A 95 2.31 3.03 -15.96
N LYS A 96 3.62 2.79 -16.05
CA LYS A 96 4.45 3.32 -17.16
C LYS A 96 4.20 2.63 -18.50
N ALA A 97 3.50 1.49 -18.53
CA ALA A 97 3.19 0.77 -19.76
C ALA A 97 2.42 1.67 -20.75
N PRO A 98 2.73 1.65 -22.06
CA PRO A 98 2.12 2.50 -23.08
C PRO A 98 0.71 2.01 -23.47
N VAL A 99 -0.21 2.01 -22.51
CA VAL A 99 -1.62 1.64 -22.70
C VAL A 99 -2.53 2.84 -22.46
N ARG A 100 -3.76 2.79 -22.99
CA ARG A 100 -4.77 3.84 -22.75
C ARG A 100 -5.00 4.00 -21.25
N LYS A 101 -4.84 5.22 -20.73
CA LYS A 101 -5.00 5.49 -19.29
C LYS A 101 -6.43 5.88 -18.98
N ILE A 102 -6.94 5.35 -17.87
CA ILE A 102 -8.29 5.62 -17.36
C ILE A 102 -8.15 6.42 -16.07
N HIS A 103 -8.92 7.51 -15.99
CA HIS A 103 -9.01 8.33 -14.80
C HIS A 103 -10.32 8.00 -14.08
N VAL A 104 -10.23 7.61 -12.81
CA VAL A 104 -11.41 7.33 -11.97
C VAL A 104 -11.37 8.25 -10.78
N SER A 105 -12.54 8.72 -10.36
CA SER A 105 -12.67 9.63 -9.24
C SER A 105 -12.26 8.97 -7.91
N ASN A 106 -11.80 9.80 -6.96
CA ASN A 106 -11.48 9.33 -5.62
C ASN A 106 -12.70 9.03 -4.74
N ARG A 107 -13.94 9.11 -5.26
CA ARG A 107 -15.16 8.79 -4.51
C ARG A 107 -15.16 7.35 -4.01
N PHE A 108 -14.66 6.42 -4.83
CA PHE A 108 -14.55 5.00 -4.45
C PHE A 108 -13.42 4.72 -3.44
N SER A 109 -12.61 5.72 -3.08
CA SER A 109 -11.53 5.54 -2.10
C SER A 109 -12.03 5.14 -0.72
N PHE A 110 -13.32 5.30 -0.42
CA PHE A 110 -13.94 4.80 0.81
C PHE A 110 -13.95 3.26 0.87
N LEU A 111 -13.94 2.57 -0.27
CA LEU A 111 -13.99 1.10 -0.35
C LEU A 111 -12.88 0.43 0.47
N ARG A 112 -11.70 1.05 0.61
CA ARG A 112 -10.61 0.47 1.42
C ARG A 112 -10.95 0.39 2.91
N PHE A 113 -11.80 1.29 3.40
CA PHE A 113 -12.27 1.26 4.79
C PHE A 113 -13.29 0.14 4.97
N ILE A 114 -14.13 -0.10 3.96
CA ILE A 114 -15.02 -1.27 3.93
C ILE A 114 -14.18 -2.55 3.89
N VAL A 115 -13.15 -2.63 3.05
CA VAL A 115 -12.23 -3.78 3.00
C VAL A 115 -11.54 -3.99 4.34
N LEU A 116 -11.08 -2.92 5.02
CA LEU A 116 -10.52 -3.03 6.36
C LEU A 116 -11.55 -3.57 7.36
N ALA A 117 -12.73 -2.96 7.47
CA ALA A 117 -13.75 -3.39 8.42
C ALA A 117 -14.22 -4.82 8.16
N VAL A 118 -14.58 -5.13 6.91
CA VAL A 118 -15.21 -6.40 6.54
C VAL A 118 -14.17 -7.51 6.41
N LEU A 119 -13.16 -7.33 5.55
CA LEU A 119 -12.24 -8.42 5.18
C LEU A 119 -11.11 -8.65 6.20
N VAL A 120 -10.72 -7.61 6.97
CA VAL A 120 -9.67 -7.74 7.99
C VAL A 120 -10.24 -8.03 9.38
N PHE A 121 -11.41 -7.48 9.74
CA PHE A 121 -11.97 -7.67 11.08
C PHE A 121 -13.21 -8.58 11.11
N ILE A 122 -14.30 -8.22 10.42
CA ILE A 122 -15.59 -8.94 10.54
C ILE A 122 -15.47 -10.40 10.06
N ILE A 123 -14.99 -10.64 8.84
CA ILE A 123 -14.93 -11.99 8.28
C ILE A 123 -14.01 -12.90 9.13
N PRO A 124 -12.77 -12.51 9.48
CA PRO A 124 -11.91 -13.35 10.34
C PRO A 124 -12.48 -13.59 11.73
N PHE A 125 -13.26 -12.64 12.27
CA PHE A 125 -13.91 -12.80 13.57
C PHE A 125 -14.97 -13.91 13.57
N PHE A 126 -15.72 -14.06 12.47
CA PHE A 126 -16.75 -15.11 12.33
C PHE A 126 -16.20 -16.43 11.81
N THR A 127 -15.31 -16.39 10.81
CA THR A 127 -14.79 -17.59 10.15
C THR A 127 -13.57 -18.19 10.84
N LEU A 128 -12.97 -17.47 11.79
CA LEU A 128 -11.72 -17.83 12.47
C LEU A 128 -10.53 -18.04 11.52
N GLU A 129 -10.60 -17.49 10.30
CA GLU A 129 -9.56 -17.61 9.28
C GLU A 129 -9.10 -16.24 8.75
N PRO A 130 -7.80 -16.04 8.46
CA PRO A 130 -7.27 -14.78 7.94
C PRO A 130 -7.51 -14.63 6.42
N TRP A 131 -8.73 -14.28 6.03
CA TRP A 131 -9.17 -14.19 4.62
C TRP A 131 -8.34 -13.24 3.75
N PHE A 132 -8.08 -12.01 4.20
CA PHE A 132 -7.20 -11.08 3.47
C PHE A 132 -5.83 -11.69 3.18
N SER A 133 -5.19 -12.36 4.15
CA SER A 133 -3.89 -12.99 3.95
C SER A 133 -3.94 -14.13 2.92
N LYS A 134 -5.05 -14.88 2.85
CA LYS A 134 -5.27 -15.92 1.82
C LYS A 134 -5.47 -15.35 0.40
N LEU A 135 -6.14 -14.20 0.28
CA LEU A 135 -6.47 -13.55 -0.99
C LEU A 135 -5.48 -12.44 -1.39
N CYS A 136 -4.46 -12.18 -0.58
CA CYS A 136 -3.57 -11.04 -0.77
C CYS A 136 -2.75 -11.22 -2.06
N PHE A 137 -2.89 -10.28 -3.00
CA PHE A 137 -2.11 -10.31 -4.25
C PHE A 137 -0.59 -10.26 -3.99
N VAL A 138 -0.16 -9.56 -2.93
CA VAL A 138 1.26 -9.50 -2.51
C VAL A 138 1.74 -10.89 -2.09
N GLY A 139 0.94 -11.60 -1.30
CA GLY A 139 1.25 -12.97 -0.90
C GLY A 139 1.27 -13.94 -2.08
N THR A 140 0.40 -13.75 -3.07
CA THR A 140 0.45 -14.53 -4.32
C THR A 140 1.73 -14.28 -5.10
N LEU A 141 2.16 -13.02 -5.25
CA LEU A 141 3.37 -12.66 -6.01
C LEU A 141 4.67 -13.04 -5.28
N GLU A 142 4.78 -12.75 -3.98
CA GLU A 142 6.03 -12.91 -3.22
C GLU A 142 6.24 -14.35 -2.71
N ALA A 143 5.17 -15.07 -2.40
CA ALA A 143 5.25 -16.41 -1.80
C ALA A 143 4.52 -17.46 -2.64
N GLY A 144 3.29 -17.18 -3.07
CA GLY A 144 2.41 -18.14 -3.73
C GLY A 144 2.98 -18.72 -5.03
N ILE A 145 3.45 -17.88 -5.94
CA ILE A 145 4.01 -18.30 -7.22
C ILE A 145 5.39 -18.98 -7.03
N PRO A 146 6.36 -18.39 -6.32
CA PRO A 146 7.66 -19.03 -6.12
C PRO A 146 7.56 -20.40 -5.42
N LEU A 147 6.73 -20.51 -4.38
CA LEU A 147 6.56 -21.77 -3.64
C LEU A 147 5.85 -22.85 -4.47
N ALA A 148 4.84 -22.49 -5.27
CA ALA A 148 4.18 -23.45 -6.17
C ALA A 148 5.07 -23.90 -7.34
N LEU A 149 6.04 -23.06 -7.74
CA LEU A 149 7.03 -23.42 -8.75
C LEU A 149 8.16 -24.30 -8.20
N GLY A 150 8.61 -24.04 -6.96
CA GLY A 150 9.75 -24.72 -6.34
C GLY A 150 9.43 -26.00 -5.57
N ASP A 151 8.20 -26.17 -5.06
CA ASP A 151 7.84 -27.33 -4.23
C ASP A 151 6.72 -28.18 -4.89
N GLN A 152 7.05 -29.42 -5.24
CA GLN A 152 6.09 -30.39 -5.80
C GLN A 152 4.92 -30.70 -4.85
N ARG A 153 5.12 -30.61 -3.53
CA ARG A 153 4.06 -30.87 -2.54
C ARG A 153 3.01 -29.77 -2.57
N ILE A 154 3.42 -28.50 -2.63
CA ILE A 154 2.49 -27.37 -2.72
C ILE A 154 1.79 -27.35 -4.08
N ARG A 155 2.46 -27.82 -5.15
CA ARG A 155 1.85 -27.99 -6.47
C ARG A 155 0.69 -28.99 -6.47
N ALA A 156 0.78 -30.05 -5.66
CA ALA A 156 -0.31 -31.01 -5.49
C ALA A 156 -1.52 -30.45 -4.72
N LEU A 157 -1.33 -29.39 -3.93
CA LEU A 157 -2.42 -28.67 -3.24
C LEU A 157 -3.01 -27.51 -4.08
N ILE A 158 -2.70 -27.43 -5.38
CA ILE A 158 -3.32 -26.45 -6.29
C ILE A 158 -4.80 -26.80 -6.47
N GLY A 159 -5.63 -26.21 -5.61
CA GLY A 159 -7.08 -26.27 -5.70
C GLY A 159 -7.71 -25.06 -6.40
N PRO A 160 -9.04 -25.02 -6.52
CA PRO A 160 -9.78 -23.90 -7.11
C PRO A 160 -9.51 -22.56 -6.40
N PHE A 161 -9.25 -22.57 -5.09
CA PHE A 161 -8.83 -21.37 -4.34
C PHE A 161 -7.50 -20.78 -4.83
N PHE A 162 -6.56 -21.60 -5.31
CA PHE A 162 -5.28 -21.13 -5.86
C PHE A 162 -5.48 -20.39 -7.19
N TRP A 163 -6.37 -20.90 -8.04
CA TRP A 163 -6.75 -20.24 -9.29
C TRP A 163 -7.51 -18.93 -9.04
N LEU A 164 -8.41 -18.90 -8.05
CA LEU A 164 -9.10 -17.67 -7.66
C LEU A 164 -8.13 -16.56 -7.24
N LYS A 165 -7.15 -16.85 -6.37
CA LYS A 165 -6.16 -15.82 -5.97
C LYS A 165 -5.27 -15.37 -7.12
N ILE A 166 -4.93 -16.26 -8.07
CA ILE A 166 -4.20 -15.89 -9.29
C ILE A 166 -5.07 -14.98 -10.16
N GLY A 167 -6.35 -15.32 -10.36
CA GLY A 167 -7.29 -14.49 -11.11
C GLY A 167 -7.42 -13.08 -10.52
N ILE A 168 -7.58 -12.97 -9.20
CA ILE A 168 -7.62 -11.68 -8.50
C ILE A 168 -6.30 -10.90 -8.68
N THR A 169 -5.16 -11.59 -8.57
CA THR A 169 -3.84 -10.96 -8.74
C THR A 169 -3.65 -10.46 -10.17
N ALA A 170 -4.00 -11.26 -11.17
CA ALA A 170 -3.93 -10.90 -12.58
C ALA A 170 -4.87 -9.74 -12.92
N ALA A 171 -6.10 -9.76 -12.41
CA ALA A 171 -7.06 -8.66 -12.58
C ALA A 171 -6.54 -7.35 -11.98
N LEU A 172 -5.97 -7.40 -10.77
CA LEU A 172 -5.36 -6.23 -10.14
C LEU A 172 -4.15 -5.72 -10.91
N MET A 173 -3.27 -6.61 -11.38
CA MET A 173 -2.12 -6.22 -12.21
C MET A 173 -2.57 -5.56 -13.51
N GLY A 174 -3.59 -6.12 -14.18
CA GLY A 174 -4.21 -5.53 -15.36
C GLY A 174 -4.73 -4.13 -15.06
N LEU A 175 -5.47 -3.95 -13.96
CA LEU A 175 -6.00 -2.66 -13.55
C LEU A 175 -4.90 -1.61 -13.28
N MET A 176 -3.75 -2.04 -12.74
CA MET A 176 -2.59 -1.16 -12.51
C MET A 176 -1.95 -0.63 -13.80
N LEU A 177 -2.17 -1.28 -14.95
CA LEU A 177 -1.71 -0.79 -16.25
C LEU A 177 -2.56 0.42 -16.69
N PHE A 178 -3.88 0.35 -16.50
CA PHE A 178 -4.81 1.38 -16.95
C PHE A 178 -4.96 2.53 -15.95
N MET A 179 -4.86 2.26 -14.65
CA MET A 179 -5.19 3.20 -13.58
C MET A 179 -4.03 3.46 -12.62
N LYS A 180 -3.92 4.68 -12.09
CA LYS A 180 -2.90 5.02 -11.09
C LYS A 180 -3.23 4.40 -9.74
N ARG A 181 -2.36 3.49 -9.27
CA ARG A 181 -2.36 2.93 -7.90
C ARG A 181 -3.74 2.41 -7.43
N PRO A 182 -4.46 1.58 -8.22
CA PRO A 182 -5.84 1.17 -7.89
C PRO A 182 -5.93 0.41 -6.57
N PHE A 183 -4.98 -0.49 -6.28
CA PHE A 183 -4.97 -1.23 -5.02
C PHE A 183 -4.77 -0.30 -3.82
N CYS A 184 -3.81 0.63 -3.89
CA CYS A 184 -3.61 1.60 -2.81
C CYS A 184 -4.78 2.57 -2.64
N ARG A 185 -5.50 2.93 -3.71
CA ARG A 185 -6.64 3.85 -3.64
C ARG A 185 -7.89 3.19 -3.04
N PHE A 186 -8.21 1.97 -3.49
CA PHE A 186 -9.53 1.37 -3.28
C PHE A 186 -9.56 0.12 -2.39
N ILE A 187 -8.45 -0.62 -2.25
CA ILE A 187 -8.48 -1.94 -1.61
C ILE A 187 -7.57 -2.02 -0.38
N CYS A 188 -6.43 -1.34 -0.38
CA CYS A 188 -5.37 -1.53 0.61
C CYS A 188 -5.82 -1.19 2.04
N PRO A 189 -5.92 -2.19 2.95
CA PRO A 189 -6.34 -1.96 4.34
C PRO A 189 -5.27 -1.21 5.14
N LEU A 190 -3.98 -1.43 4.85
CA LEU A 190 -2.89 -0.67 5.47
C LEU A 190 -2.98 0.82 5.13
N GLY A 191 -3.37 1.13 3.88
CA GLY A 191 -3.65 2.49 3.47
C GLY A 191 -4.82 3.11 4.22
N ALA A 192 -5.85 2.32 4.58
CA ALA A 192 -6.98 2.76 5.39
C ALA A 192 -6.53 3.11 6.81
N ILE A 193 -5.69 2.29 7.43
CA ILE A 193 -5.14 2.52 8.79
C ILE A 193 -4.32 3.82 8.84
N TYR A 194 -3.46 4.08 7.85
CA TYR A 194 -2.62 5.28 7.85
C TYR A 194 -3.30 6.55 7.35
N SER A 195 -4.47 6.45 6.71
CA SER A 195 -5.17 7.61 6.14
C SER A 195 -5.52 8.70 7.16
N PRO A 196 -6.08 8.38 8.35
CA PRO A 196 -6.43 9.41 9.35
C PRO A 196 -5.21 10.14 9.90
N PHE A 197 -4.08 9.44 10.03
CA PHE A 197 -2.85 10.02 10.56
C PHE A 197 -2.23 11.11 9.67
N ASN A 198 -2.66 11.22 8.41
CA ASN A 198 -2.22 12.33 7.55
C ASN A 198 -2.55 13.71 8.12
N ARG A 199 -3.58 13.82 8.97
CA ARG A 199 -3.99 15.08 9.62
C ARG A 199 -3.17 15.42 10.88
N VAL A 200 -2.42 14.45 11.41
CA VAL A 200 -1.63 14.61 12.65
C VAL A 200 -0.14 14.63 12.34
N ALA A 201 0.29 13.92 11.28
CA ALA A 201 1.70 13.74 11.00
C ALA A 201 2.44 15.04 10.63
N PRO A 202 3.64 15.28 11.18
CA PRO A 202 4.41 16.50 10.97
C PRO A 202 4.86 16.68 9.51
N GLY A 203 5.06 17.94 9.11
CA GLY A 203 5.47 18.31 7.75
C GLY A 203 4.33 18.34 6.74
N PHE A 204 3.20 18.92 7.16
CA PHE A 204 2.06 19.23 6.30
C PHE A 204 2.49 20.09 5.13
N VAL A 205 1.83 19.91 3.99
CA VAL A 205 1.98 20.83 2.86
C VAL A 205 0.91 21.90 2.97
N THR A 206 1.32 23.14 3.12
CA THR A 206 0.45 24.31 3.15
C THR A 206 0.18 24.78 1.73
N ALA A 207 -1.08 25.00 1.40
CA ALA A 207 -1.49 25.59 0.13
C ALA A 207 -1.79 27.08 0.31
N ARG A 208 -1.04 27.92 -0.39
CA ARG A 208 -1.20 29.37 -0.45
C ARG A 208 -2.05 29.74 -1.67
N THR A 209 -3.34 29.97 -1.44
CA THR A 209 -4.30 30.27 -2.51
C THR A 209 -4.05 31.61 -3.19
N ASP A 210 -3.42 32.55 -2.48
CA ASP A 210 -2.96 33.85 -2.97
C ASP A 210 -1.89 33.74 -4.07
N LEU A 211 -1.05 32.70 -4.01
CA LEU A 211 0.01 32.45 -5.01
C LEU A 211 -0.43 31.48 -6.11
N CYS A 212 -1.66 30.95 -6.05
CA CYS A 212 -2.13 29.92 -6.95
C CYS A 212 -2.64 30.52 -8.27
N THR A 213 -2.02 30.15 -9.38
CA THR A 213 -2.43 30.60 -10.73
C THR A 213 -3.46 29.69 -11.41
N GLY A 214 -3.94 28.64 -10.74
CA GLY A 214 -4.95 27.73 -11.30
C GLY A 214 -4.45 26.82 -12.45
N CYS A 215 -3.14 26.68 -12.66
CA CYS A 215 -2.58 25.93 -13.80
C CYS A 215 -2.86 24.40 -13.80
N GLY A 216 -3.24 23.82 -12.65
CA GLY A 216 -3.59 22.40 -12.51
C GLY A 216 -2.42 21.40 -12.56
N GLU A 217 -1.18 21.86 -12.67
CA GLU A 217 0.00 20.99 -12.83
C GLU A 217 0.23 20.08 -11.61
N CYS A 218 -0.03 20.59 -10.40
CA CYS A 218 0.07 19.83 -9.16
C CYS A 218 -0.90 18.63 -9.13
N THR A 219 -2.14 18.83 -9.60
CA THR A 219 -3.18 17.80 -9.72
C THR A 219 -2.81 16.75 -10.78
N ARG A 220 -2.32 17.18 -11.96
CA ARG A 220 -1.90 16.27 -13.05
C ARG A 220 -0.75 15.34 -12.63
N THR A 221 0.24 15.88 -11.92
CA THR A 221 1.40 15.11 -11.45
C THR A 221 1.09 14.21 -10.25
N CYS A 222 -0.02 14.42 -9.54
CA CYS A 222 -0.38 13.64 -8.36
C CYS A 222 -0.53 12.14 -8.71
N PRO A 223 0.20 11.23 -8.04
CA PRO A 223 0.07 9.79 -8.28
C PRO A 223 -1.23 9.20 -7.71
N MET A 224 -1.98 9.98 -6.93
CA MET A 224 -3.26 9.59 -6.31
C MET A 224 -4.45 10.32 -6.94
N ASP A 225 -4.23 11.09 -8.02
CA ASP A 225 -5.26 11.86 -8.74
C ASP A 225 -6.12 12.72 -7.79
N LEU A 226 -5.45 13.47 -6.90
CA LEU A 226 -6.10 14.39 -5.96
C LEU A 226 -6.23 15.76 -6.57
N ASP A 227 -7.32 16.47 -6.26
CA ASP A 227 -7.37 17.91 -6.44
C ASP A 227 -6.47 18.58 -5.39
N VAL A 228 -5.19 18.72 -5.72
CA VAL A 228 -4.13 19.06 -4.74
C VAL A 228 -4.42 20.35 -3.96
N PRO A 229 -4.88 21.46 -4.56
CA PRO A 229 -5.16 22.68 -3.81
C PRO A 229 -6.19 22.50 -2.68
N ARG A 230 -7.14 21.55 -2.81
CA ARG A 230 -8.22 21.32 -1.84
C ARG A 230 -8.01 20.09 -0.97
N GLU A 231 -7.42 19.04 -1.52
CA GLU A 231 -7.30 17.72 -0.89
C GLU A 231 -5.90 17.43 -0.34
N VAL A 232 -4.97 18.39 -0.38
CA VAL A 232 -3.64 18.22 0.22
C VAL A 232 -3.75 17.90 1.72
N ASN A 233 -2.92 16.98 2.19
CA ASN A 233 -2.99 16.39 3.55
C ASN A 233 -4.30 15.65 3.88
N GLY A 234 -5.20 15.46 2.91
CA GLY A 234 -6.41 14.64 3.08
C GLY A 234 -6.09 13.15 3.26
N LEU A 235 -7.15 12.35 3.47
CA LEU A 235 -7.06 10.90 3.72
C LEU A 235 -6.34 10.15 2.57
N ASN A 236 -6.47 10.65 1.34
CA ASN A 236 -5.90 10.02 0.15
C ASN A 236 -4.46 10.49 -0.17
N CYS A 237 -3.97 11.54 0.48
CA CYS A 237 -2.61 12.03 0.26
C CYS A 237 -1.59 10.99 0.75
N ILE A 238 -0.59 10.66 -0.08
CA ILE A 238 0.52 9.77 0.32
C ILE A 238 1.79 10.54 0.70
N ARG A 239 1.67 11.85 0.91
CA ARG A 239 2.76 12.77 1.32
C ARG A 239 4.05 12.59 0.51
N CYS A 240 3.91 12.36 -0.80
CA CYS A 240 5.05 12.17 -1.72
C CYS A 240 5.74 13.48 -2.13
N ARG A 241 5.14 14.63 -1.80
CA ARG A 241 5.65 16.00 -2.05
C ARG A 241 6.05 16.33 -3.50
N ARG A 242 5.61 15.54 -4.49
CA ARG A 242 5.84 15.86 -5.92
C ARG A 242 5.23 17.19 -6.34
N CYS A 243 4.10 17.56 -5.73
CA CYS A 243 3.42 18.83 -5.99
C CYS A 243 4.21 20.04 -5.49
N VAL A 244 4.84 19.95 -4.31
CA VAL A 244 5.68 21.02 -3.72
C VAL A 244 6.87 21.35 -4.61
N GLY A 245 7.51 20.33 -5.20
CA GLY A 245 8.65 20.54 -6.10
C GLY A 245 8.32 21.21 -7.44
N LEU A 246 7.04 21.41 -7.75
CA LEU A 246 6.58 21.96 -9.04
C LEU A 246 5.78 23.27 -8.88
N CYS A 247 5.11 23.47 -7.75
CA CYS A 247 4.19 24.58 -7.54
C CYS A 247 4.66 25.46 -6.39
N LYS A 248 4.98 26.73 -6.69
CA LYS A 248 5.43 27.72 -5.68
C LYS A 248 4.37 28.05 -4.62
N ALA A 249 3.10 27.81 -4.94
CA ALA A 249 1.96 27.99 -4.03
C ALA A 249 1.86 26.87 -2.96
N LEU A 250 2.71 25.84 -3.02
CA LEU A 250 2.74 24.74 -2.06
C LEU A 250 4.07 24.74 -1.30
N SER A 251 4.04 24.74 0.03
CA SER A 251 5.21 24.67 0.91
C SER A 251 5.05 23.63 2.01
#